data_AF-A0A1A8M7X3-F1
#
_entry.id   AF-A0A1A8M7X3-F1
#
_cell.length_a   1.000
_cell.length_b   1.000
_cell.length_c   1.000
_cell.angle_alpha   90.00
_cell.angle_beta   90.00
_cell.angle_gamma   90.00
#
_symmetry.space_group_name_H-M   'P 1'
#
loop_
_entity.id
_entity.type
_entity.pdbx_description
1 polymer ?
#
loop_
_entity_poly.entity_id
_entity_poly.type
_entity_poly.pdbx_seq_one_letter_code
_entity_poly.pdbx_strand_id
1 'polypeptide(L)'
;MRSLDVDYVLIIFGGVIGYSGDDINKFLWMVRIAEGEHPKDIRESDYFTPQGEFRVDKAGSPTLLNCLMYKMSYYRFGEMQLDFRTPPGFDRTRNAEIGNKDIKLKYLEEAFTSEHWLVRIYKVKKPENRDRMEHKLRSTDASRQ
;
A
#
# COMPACT_ATOMS: atom_id res chain seq x y z
N MET A 1 14.80 -4.72 2.18
CA MET A 1 15.01 -3.42 2.85
C MET A 1 16.10 -3.53 3.91
N ARG A 2 15.88 -4.26 5.02
CA ARG A 2 16.92 -4.40 6.07
C ARG A 2 18.20 -5.08 5.59
N SER A 3 18.10 -6.13 4.77
CA SER A 3 19.26 -6.81 4.18
C SER A 3 20.10 -5.92 3.25
N LEU A 4 19.58 -4.74 2.88
CA LEU A 4 20.24 -3.77 2.01
C LEU A 4 20.51 -2.45 2.77
N ASP A 5 20.39 -2.46 4.11
CA ASP A 5 20.61 -1.30 4.98
C ASP A 5 19.86 -0.03 4.55
N VAL A 6 18.61 -0.19 4.07
CA VAL A 6 17.77 0.94 3.64
C VAL A 6 17.14 1.64 4.84
N ASP A 7 17.41 2.94 4.99
CA ASP A 7 16.80 3.80 6.03
C ASP A 7 15.53 4.53 5.57
N TYR A 8 15.49 4.96 4.29
CA TYR A 8 14.40 5.76 3.74
C TYR A 8 13.91 5.20 2.40
N VAL A 9 12.61 5.36 2.16
CA VAL A 9 11.94 4.98 0.90
C VAL A 9 11.24 6.21 0.36
N LEU A 10 11.51 6.57 -0.89
CA LEU A 10 10.85 7.66 -1.60
C LEU A 10 9.83 7.10 -2.59
N ILE A 11 8.68 7.74 -2.70
CA ILE A 11 7.63 7.41 -3.68
C ILE A 11 7.11 8.70 -4.30
N ILE A 12 6.86 8.65 -5.61
CA ILE A 12 6.14 9.67 -6.35
C ILE A 12 4.66 9.25 -6.43
N PHE A 13 3.77 10.10 -5.90
CA PHE A 13 2.32 9.88 -5.87
C PHE A 13 1.58 11.02 -6.57
N GLY A 14 0.93 10.73 -7.70
CA GLY A 14 0.28 11.74 -8.53
C GLY A 14 -1.20 11.97 -8.24
N GLY A 15 -1.79 11.25 -7.28
CA GLY A 15 -3.26 11.16 -7.14
C GLY A 15 -3.98 12.46 -6.75
N VAL A 16 -3.28 13.42 -6.13
CA VAL A 16 -3.85 14.72 -5.75
C VAL A 16 -3.95 15.69 -6.93
N ILE A 17 -2.91 15.77 -7.75
CA ILE A 17 -2.80 16.76 -8.84
C ILE A 17 -3.05 16.17 -10.23
N GLY A 18 -3.21 14.84 -10.35
CA GLY A 18 -3.36 14.18 -11.64
C GLY A 18 -2.04 13.97 -12.38
N TYR A 19 -0.93 13.78 -11.67
CA TYR A 19 0.38 13.58 -12.29
C TYR A 19 0.54 12.14 -12.78
N SER A 20 0.56 11.95 -14.10
CA SER A 20 0.61 10.62 -14.73
C SER A 20 1.97 9.91 -14.62
N GLY A 21 3.06 10.62 -14.32
CA GLY A 21 4.41 10.05 -14.21
C GLY A 21 4.72 9.39 -12.85
N ASP A 22 3.69 9.07 -12.06
CA ASP A 22 3.84 8.55 -10.71
C ASP A 22 4.16 7.04 -10.65
N ASP A 23 4.49 6.56 -9.47
CA ASP A 23 5.01 5.19 -9.31
C ASP A 23 3.93 4.11 -9.41
N ILE A 24 2.65 4.47 -9.23
CA ILE A 24 1.53 3.54 -9.45
C ILE A 24 1.34 3.25 -10.95
N ASN A 25 1.52 4.23 -11.85
CA ASN A 25 1.45 3.97 -13.30
C ASN A 25 2.63 3.15 -13.81
N LYS A 26 3.79 3.26 -13.16
CA LYS A 26 4.98 2.45 -13.48
C LYS A 26 5.01 1.10 -12.74
N PHE A 27 4.03 0.81 -11.89
CA PHE A 27 4.05 -0.33 -10.97
C PHE A 27 4.17 -1.68 -11.69
N LEU A 28 3.40 -1.91 -12.77
CA LEU A 28 3.45 -3.18 -13.50
C LEU A 28 4.83 -3.45 -14.12
N TRP A 29 5.61 -2.43 -14.48
CA TRP A 29 6.99 -2.62 -14.92
C TRP A 29 7.87 -3.14 -13.80
N MET A 30 7.68 -2.66 -12.57
CA MET A 30 8.40 -3.17 -11.40
C MET A 30 8.06 -4.65 -11.15
N VAL A 31 6.77 -5.01 -11.28
CA VAL A 31 6.31 -6.39 -11.12
C VAL A 31 6.93 -7.31 -12.18
N ARG A 32 6.93 -6.91 -13.46
CA ARG A 32 7.51 -7.71 -14.55
C ARG A 32 9.00 -7.96 -14.39
N ILE A 33 9.76 -6.95 -13.96
CA ILE A 33 11.20 -7.10 -13.68
C ILE A 33 11.40 -8.08 -12.52
N ALA A 34 10.60 -7.97 -11.46
CA ALA A 34 10.72 -8.84 -10.29
C ALA A 34 10.29 -10.29 -10.59
N GLU A 35 9.25 -10.50 -11.38
CA GLU A 35 8.81 -11.82 -11.85
C GLU A 35 9.86 -12.50 -12.72
N GLY A 36 10.60 -11.75 -13.54
CA GLY A 36 11.67 -12.30 -14.38
C GLY A 36 12.76 -13.03 -13.58
N GLU A 37 13.13 -12.48 -12.41
CA GLU A 37 14.15 -13.08 -11.54
C GLU A 37 13.56 -14.01 -10.46
N HIS A 38 12.34 -13.71 -9.99
CA HIS A 38 11.67 -14.43 -8.89
C HIS A 38 10.26 -14.92 -9.27
N PRO A 39 10.11 -15.80 -10.27
CA PRO A 39 8.81 -16.21 -10.82
C PRO A 39 7.95 -17.07 -9.88
N LYS A 40 8.55 -17.58 -8.79
CA LYS A 40 7.82 -18.34 -7.75
C LYS A 40 7.16 -17.43 -6.71
N ASP A 41 7.66 -16.21 -6.57
CA ASP A 41 7.28 -15.30 -5.48
C ASP A 41 6.34 -14.18 -5.96
N ILE A 42 6.54 -13.69 -7.19
CA ILE A 42 5.78 -12.58 -7.77
C ILE A 42 5.26 -13.01 -9.14
N ARG A 43 3.97 -12.76 -9.38
CA ARG A 43 3.29 -13.01 -10.67
C ARG A 43 2.48 -11.81 -11.08
N GLU A 44 2.60 -11.38 -12.34
CA GLU A 44 1.85 -10.22 -12.86
C GLU A 44 0.33 -10.43 -12.75
N SER A 45 -0.14 -11.65 -13.02
CA SER A 45 -1.56 -12.02 -12.98
C SER A 45 -2.24 -11.73 -11.63
N ASP A 46 -1.49 -11.79 -10.53
CA ASP A 46 -2.03 -11.66 -9.18
C ASP A 46 -2.47 -10.23 -8.88
N TYR A 47 -2.00 -9.24 -9.65
CA TYR A 47 -2.33 -7.83 -9.47
C TYR A 47 -3.53 -7.36 -10.28
N PHE A 48 -4.05 -8.20 -11.18
CA PHE A 48 -5.23 -7.90 -11.98
C PHE A 48 -6.52 -8.43 -11.33
N THR A 49 -7.66 -7.85 -11.71
CA THR A 49 -8.97 -8.41 -11.39
C THR A 49 -9.20 -9.72 -12.17
N PRO A 50 -10.22 -10.53 -11.81
CA PRO A 50 -10.60 -11.70 -12.61
C PRO A 50 -10.95 -11.38 -14.07
N GLN A 51 -11.28 -10.12 -14.37
CA GLN A 51 -11.56 -9.62 -15.70
C GLN A 51 -10.31 -9.14 -16.45
N GLY A 52 -9.13 -9.19 -15.81
CA GLY A 52 -7.86 -8.73 -16.39
C GLY A 52 -7.64 -7.21 -16.31
N GLU A 53 -8.40 -6.50 -15.46
CA GLU A 53 -8.28 -5.05 -15.32
C GLU A 53 -7.31 -4.68 -14.18
N PHE A 54 -6.54 -3.61 -14.37
CA PHE A 54 -5.69 -3.05 -13.30
C PHE A 54 -6.45 -1.92 -12.60
N ARG A 55 -6.98 -2.20 -11.41
CA ARG A 55 -7.88 -1.28 -10.68
C ARG A 55 -7.39 -1.00 -9.26
N VAL A 56 -7.46 0.26 -8.85
CA VAL A 56 -7.07 0.74 -7.51
C VAL A 56 -8.25 0.93 -6.55
N ASP A 57 -9.47 0.70 -7.06
CA ASP A 57 -10.71 0.78 -6.32
C ASP A 57 -11.05 -0.52 -5.59
N LYS A 58 -12.26 -0.61 -5.03
CA LYS A 58 -12.71 -1.77 -4.24
C LYS A 58 -12.77 -3.08 -5.04
N ALA A 59 -12.83 -3.02 -6.36
CA ALA A 59 -12.83 -4.20 -7.22
C ALA A 59 -11.40 -4.63 -7.61
N GLY A 60 -10.39 -3.85 -7.25
CA GLY A 60 -8.99 -4.20 -7.44
C GLY A 60 -8.60 -5.50 -6.73
N SER A 61 -7.53 -6.15 -7.22
CA SER A 61 -7.03 -7.38 -6.62
C SER A 61 -6.68 -7.18 -5.14
N PRO A 62 -7.05 -8.11 -4.24
CA PRO A 62 -6.60 -8.10 -2.85
C PRO A 62 -5.07 -8.06 -2.72
N THR A 63 -4.33 -8.63 -3.68
CA THR A 63 -2.86 -8.58 -3.72
C THR A 63 -2.37 -7.16 -3.95
N LEU A 64 -3.00 -6.43 -4.87
CA LEU A 64 -2.67 -5.03 -5.16
C LEU A 64 -3.03 -4.13 -3.97
N LEU A 65 -4.25 -4.24 -3.42
CA LEU A 65 -4.70 -3.44 -2.28
C LEU A 65 -3.87 -3.67 -1.00
N ASN A 66 -3.18 -4.82 -0.92
CA ASN A 66 -2.28 -5.15 0.18
C ASN A 66 -0.80 -4.92 -0.11
N CYS A 67 -0.42 -4.57 -1.33
CA CYS A 67 0.98 -4.41 -1.70
C CYS A 67 1.60 -3.19 -1.01
N LEU A 68 2.92 -3.23 -0.84
CA LEU A 68 3.64 -2.16 -0.15
C LEU A 68 3.52 -0.82 -0.90
N MET A 69 3.59 -0.83 -2.24
CA MET A 69 3.45 0.37 -3.07
C MET A 69 2.09 1.06 -2.88
N TYR A 70 1.00 0.29 -2.89
CA TYR A 70 -0.36 0.79 -2.65
C TYR A 70 -0.47 1.40 -1.25
N LYS A 71 -0.01 0.65 -0.23
CA LYS A 71 -0.08 1.08 1.17
C LYS A 71 0.70 2.35 1.45
N MET A 72 1.89 2.50 0.85
CA MET A 72 2.68 3.70 1.02
C MET A 72 2.08 4.86 0.22
N SER A 73 1.70 4.69 -1.05
CA SER A 73 1.16 5.77 -1.88
C SER A 73 -0.14 6.37 -1.32
N TYR A 74 -1.05 5.52 -0.85
CA TYR A 74 -2.37 5.92 -0.36
C TYR A 74 -2.47 6.07 1.16
N TYR A 75 -1.34 6.08 1.88
CA TYR A 75 -1.35 6.27 3.34
C TYR A 75 -2.04 7.58 3.72
N ARG A 76 -3.11 7.50 4.53
CA ARG A 76 -4.00 8.61 4.93
C ARG A 76 -4.72 9.34 3.79
N PHE A 77 -4.67 8.81 2.57
CA PHE A 77 -5.35 9.41 1.42
C PHE A 77 -6.87 9.22 1.48
N GLY A 78 -7.36 8.17 2.16
CA GLY A 78 -8.80 7.91 2.31
C GLY A 78 -9.59 8.97 3.07
N GLU A 79 -8.91 9.80 3.88
CA GLU A 79 -9.49 10.91 4.62
C GLU A 79 -9.43 12.23 3.84
N MET A 80 -8.66 12.27 2.74
CA MET A 80 -8.45 13.47 1.95
C MET A 80 -9.62 13.70 1.00
N GLN A 81 -10.32 14.81 1.20
CA GLN A 81 -11.36 15.29 0.29
C GLN A 81 -10.83 16.47 -0.50
N LEU A 82 -10.64 16.28 -1.81
CA LEU A 82 -10.08 17.30 -2.71
C LEU A 82 -11.14 18.31 -3.15
N ASP A 83 -12.31 17.82 -3.57
CA ASP A 83 -13.43 18.66 -4.00
C ASP A 83 -14.70 18.32 -3.20
N PHE A 84 -15.56 19.31 -2.99
CA PHE A 84 -16.83 19.11 -2.29
C PHE A 84 -17.76 18.10 -3.00
N ARG A 85 -17.59 17.94 -4.32
CA ARG A 85 -18.41 17.04 -5.15
C ARG A 85 -17.81 15.63 -5.30
N THR A 86 -16.55 15.45 -4.96
CA THR A 86 -15.87 14.14 -5.06
C THR A 86 -15.89 13.43 -3.71
N PRO A 87 -16.05 12.10 -3.68
CA PRO A 87 -15.90 11.34 -2.44
C PRO A 87 -14.48 11.48 -1.88
N PRO A 88 -14.28 11.30 -0.56
CA PRO A 88 -12.95 11.32 0.04
C PRO A 88 -12.13 10.12 -0.46
N GLY A 89 -10.83 10.33 -0.67
CA GLY A 89 -9.93 9.32 -1.24
C GLY A 89 -10.12 9.10 -2.74
N PHE A 90 -10.44 10.15 -3.49
CA PHE A 90 -10.56 10.09 -4.95
C PHE A 90 -9.22 10.39 -5.63
N ASP A 91 -8.69 9.41 -6.38
CA ASP A 91 -7.45 9.56 -7.16
C ASP A 91 -7.76 10.20 -8.52
N ARG A 92 -7.26 11.43 -8.75
CA ARG A 92 -7.48 12.19 -10.00
C ARG A 92 -6.75 11.61 -11.20
N THR A 93 -5.67 10.86 -11.01
CA THR A 93 -4.91 10.25 -12.11
C THR A 93 -5.65 9.04 -12.67
N ARG A 94 -6.28 8.24 -11.80
CA ARG A 94 -7.07 7.05 -12.21
C ARG A 94 -8.57 7.31 -12.36
N ASN A 95 -9.04 8.47 -11.92
CA ASN A 95 -10.47 8.81 -11.84
C ASN A 95 -11.28 7.75 -11.07
N ALA A 96 -10.75 7.31 -9.93
CA ALA A 96 -11.35 6.24 -9.13
C ALA A 96 -11.27 6.54 -7.63
N GLU A 97 -12.28 6.10 -6.88
CA GLU A 97 -12.24 6.07 -5.42
C GLU A 97 -11.38 4.89 -4.95
N ILE A 98 -10.45 5.13 -4.03
CA ILE A 98 -9.58 4.07 -3.53
C ILE A 98 -10.36 2.95 -2.81
N GLY A 99 -9.91 1.71 -3.02
CA GLY A 99 -10.51 0.53 -2.41
C GLY A 99 -10.34 0.46 -0.89
N ASN A 100 -9.11 0.67 -0.42
CA ASN A 100 -8.78 0.59 1.01
C ASN A 100 -8.45 1.98 1.58
N LYS A 101 -9.28 2.45 2.50
CA LYS A 101 -9.13 3.76 3.15
C LYS A 101 -8.39 3.71 4.48
N ASP A 102 -8.50 2.61 5.23
CA ASP A 102 -7.80 2.44 6.52
C ASP A 102 -6.49 1.67 6.32
N ILE A 103 -5.42 2.42 6.06
CA ILE A 103 -4.09 1.86 5.83
C ILE A 103 -3.21 2.13 7.04
N LYS A 104 -2.69 1.07 7.64
CA LYS A 104 -1.75 1.13 8.78
C LYS A 104 -0.39 0.55 8.38
N LEU A 105 0.66 1.32 8.62
CA LEU A 105 2.04 0.92 8.35
C LEU A 105 2.71 0.41 9.64
N LYS A 106 3.02 -0.89 9.67
CA LYS A 106 3.68 -1.52 10.82
C LYS A 106 5.17 -1.17 10.88
N TYR A 107 5.89 -1.40 9.78
CA TYR A 107 7.36 -1.32 9.72
C TYR A 107 7.90 -0.01 9.13
N LEU A 108 7.03 0.87 8.66
CA LEU A 108 7.38 2.16 8.08
C LEU A 108 6.66 3.28 8.85
N GLU A 109 7.24 4.47 8.84
CA GLU A 109 6.60 5.71 9.29
C GLU A 109 6.76 6.80 8.23
N GLU A 110 5.76 7.66 8.12
CA GLU A 110 5.82 8.83 7.25
C GLU A 110 6.83 9.83 7.82
N ALA A 111 7.87 10.15 7.05
CA ALA A 111 8.91 11.10 7.45
C ALA A 111 8.69 12.48 6.82
N PHE A 112 8.20 12.53 5.57
CA PHE A 112 7.89 13.76 4.86
C PHE A 112 6.86 13.50 3.76
N THR A 113 5.95 14.45 3.58
CA THR A 113 5.02 14.49 2.44
C THR A 113 4.98 15.92 1.94
N SER A 114 5.23 16.09 0.63
CA SER A 114 5.18 17.41 -0.02
C SER A 114 3.77 18.03 0.01
N GLU A 115 3.68 19.36 -0.18
CA GLU A 115 2.42 20.12 -0.12
C GLU A 115 1.30 19.53 -0.99
N HIS A 116 1.61 19.22 -2.25
CA HIS A 116 0.67 18.62 -3.19
C HIS A 116 0.74 17.09 -3.23
N TRP A 117 1.38 16.48 -2.22
CA TRP A 117 1.53 15.04 -2.03
C TRP A 117 2.21 14.32 -3.20
N LEU A 118 2.92 15.05 -4.06
CA LEU A 118 3.64 14.51 -5.21
C LEU A 118 4.80 13.61 -4.78
N VAL A 119 5.54 14.03 -3.76
CA VAL A 119 6.66 13.28 -3.17
C VAL A 119 6.31 12.88 -1.75
N ARG A 120 6.52 11.59 -1.45
CA ARG A 120 6.35 11.00 -0.12
C ARG A 120 7.61 10.26 0.28
N ILE A 121 8.06 10.47 1.51
CA ILE A 121 9.26 9.85 2.07
C ILE A 121 8.87 9.11 3.34
N TYR A 122 9.20 7.82 3.39
CA TYR A 122 8.98 6.94 4.52
C TYR A 122 10.31 6.57 5.14
N LYS A 123 10.34 6.49 6.47
CA LYS A 123 11.48 5.96 7.22
C LYS A 123 11.21 4.52 7.62
N VAL A 124 12.23 3.68 7.49
CA VAL A 124 12.19 2.29 7.93
C VAL A 124 12.37 2.24 9.45
N LYS A 125 11.40 1.65 10.16
CA LYS A 125 11.46 1.52 11.61
C LYS A 125 12.51 0.49 12.02
N LYS A 126 13.22 0.82 13.11
CA LYS A 126 14.09 -0.13 13.80
C LYS A 126 13.29 -1.35 14.26
N PRO A 127 13.92 -2.53 14.42
CA PRO A 127 13.27 -3.69 15.01
C PRO A 127 12.64 -3.35 16.36
N GLU A 128 11.51 -4.00 16.67
CA GLU A 128 10.92 -3.86 18.00
C GLU A 128 11.93 -4.35 19.04
N ASN A 129 12.04 -3.62 20.16
CA ASN A 129 13.02 -3.91 21.19
C ASN A 129 12.74 -5.22 21.95
N ARG A 130 11.52 -5.78 21.80
CA ARG A 130 11.07 -7.03 22.43
C ARG A 130 10.10 -7.75 21.52
N ASP A 131 10.17 -9.09 21.51
CA ASP A 131 9.15 -9.91 20.86
C ASP A 131 7.83 -9.82 21.63
N ARG A 132 6.74 -9.48 20.93
CA ARG A 132 5.40 -9.60 21.49
C ARG A 132 5.08 -11.08 21.69
N MET A 133 4.92 -11.52 22.94
CA MET A 133 4.30 -12.81 23.22
C MET A 133 2.84 -12.75 22.79
N GLU A 134 2.46 -13.50 21.76
CA GLU A 134 1.06 -13.72 21.44
C GLU A 134 0.43 -14.54 22.57
N HIS A 135 -0.40 -13.90 23.39
CA HIS A 135 -1.24 -14.62 24.34
C HIS A 135 -2.26 -15.44 23.55
N LYS A 136 -1.97 -16.73 23.32
CA LYS A 136 -3.04 -17.68 23.02
C LYS A 136 -4.04 -17.60 24.16
N LEU A 137 -5.27 -17.18 23.88
CA LEU A 137 -6.36 -17.32 24.84
C LEU A 137 -6.39 -18.80 25.24
N ARG A 138 -6.11 -19.08 26.51
CA ARG A 138 -6.34 -20.41 27.08
C ARG A 138 -7.83 -20.68 26.94
N SER A 139 -8.23 -21.67 26.13
CA SER A 139 -9.59 -22.20 26.20
C SER A 139 -9.74 -22.84 27.57
N THR A 140 -10.49 -22.19 28.46
CA THR A 140 -10.96 -22.85 29.67
C THR A 140 -12.03 -23.84 29.23
N ASP A 141 -11.71 -25.12 29.18
CA ASP A 141 -12.71 -26.19 29.10
C ASP A 141 -13.58 -26.15 30.35
N ALA A 142 -14.66 -25.37 30.28
CA ALA A 142 -15.74 -25.38 31.24
C ALA A 142 -16.72 -26.50 30.89
N SER A 143 -16.28 -27.75 31.05
CA SER A 143 -17.17 -28.92 30.95
C SER A 143 -16.57 -30.10 31.70
N ARG A 144 -16.69 -30.06 33.03
CA ARG A 144 -16.66 -31.24 33.92
C ARG A 144 -17.17 -30.85 35.31
N GLN A 145 -18.48 -30.99 35.50
CA GLN A 145 -19.12 -31.71 36.61
C GLN A 145 -20.64 -31.70 36.43
#